data_AF-W2TG98-F1
#
_entry.id   AF-W2TG98-F1
#
_cell.length_a   1.000
_cell.length_b   1.000
_cell.length_c   1.000
_cell.angle_alpha   90.00
_cell.angle_beta   90.00
_cell.angle_gamma   90.00
#
_symmetry.space_group_name_H-M   'P 1'
#
loop_
_entity.id
_entity.type
_entity.pdbx_description
1 polymer ?
#
loop_
_entity_poly.entity_id
_entity_poly.type
_entity_poly.pdbx_seq_one_letter_code
_entity_poly.pdbx_strand_id
1 'polypeptide(L)'
;MTRKDTGAVSIDLLAAHTQMRYVDHSFDNIRRYRRYRHFQHLQYDQRMMPERLLFLGPDLAAAHFLVHRGASNYKLPGRKIPGLHIEAIDASGTELMFEGFENLQNLKYLRMLRLADCPYVDDWTLGRIGGMMDGLEMLDLSGCHRISAKGRQFLIDGAKNVEVTEILTFGRDRCKGSFFLINIVNLGKAALLLEDVISGLKVLGVDYEHELQTLEADFRLLENPSVVEDAKGNMFAEDDNGRLFYIGGSVNERPVVCDNDAPIMTSTIRR
;
A
#
# COMPACT_ATOMS: atom_id res chain seq x y z
N MET A 1 18.94 -33.92 32.34
CA MET A 1 19.55 -34.02 31.00
C MET A 1 18.74 -33.13 30.08
N THR A 2 19.33 -32.06 29.54
CA THR A 2 18.64 -31.17 28.59
C THR A 2 18.44 -31.88 27.25
N ARG A 3 17.51 -31.44 26.39
CA ARG A 3 17.29 -32.07 25.07
C ARG A 3 18.55 -32.09 24.19
N LYS A 4 19.46 -31.14 24.41
CA LYS A 4 20.81 -31.11 23.80
C LYS A 4 21.66 -32.30 24.23
N ASP A 5 21.62 -32.65 25.52
CA ASP A 5 22.41 -33.73 26.10
C ASP A 5 21.90 -35.12 25.69
N THR A 6 20.63 -35.23 25.28
CA THR A 6 20.00 -36.48 24.81
C THR A 6 20.11 -36.68 23.29
N GLY A 7 20.74 -35.75 22.55
CA GLY A 7 20.73 -35.75 21.08
C GLY A 7 19.35 -35.56 20.45
N ALA A 8 18.38 -35.05 21.23
CA ALA A 8 17.01 -34.88 20.76
C ALA A 8 16.90 -33.63 19.87
N VAL A 9 16.17 -33.78 18.78
CA VAL A 9 15.89 -32.69 17.84
C VAL A 9 15.19 -31.53 18.57
N SER A 10 15.54 -30.29 18.22
CA SER A 10 14.92 -29.08 18.78
C SER A 10 13.41 -29.08 18.56
N ILE A 11 12.65 -28.59 19.55
CA ILE A 11 11.19 -28.47 19.46
C ILE A 11 10.78 -27.69 18.21
N ASP A 12 11.49 -26.61 17.87
CA ASP A 12 11.18 -25.79 16.69
C ASP A 12 11.31 -26.58 15.39
N LEU A 13 12.34 -27.41 15.27
CA LEU A 13 12.52 -28.28 14.10
C LEU A 13 11.47 -29.39 14.04
N LEU A 14 11.08 -29.96 15.18
CA LEU A 14 10.00 -30.96 15.23
C LEU A 14 8.64 -30.34 14.85
N ALA A 15 8.35 -29.14 15.35
CA ALA A 15 7.16 -28.38 15.03
C ALA A 15 7.14 -27.98 13.56
N ALA A 16 8.26 -27.46 13.02
CA ALA A 16 8.40 -27.14 11.61
C ALA A 16 8.21 -28.36 10.72
N HIS A 17 8.84 -29.50 11.05
CA HIS A 17 8.66 -30.75 10.31
C HIS A 17 7.20 -31.23 10.34
N THR A 18 6.54 -31.16 11.49
CA THR A 18 5.14 -31.56 11.64
C THR A 18 4.22 -30.64 10.86
N GLN A 19 4.43 -29.33 10.90
CA GLN A 19 3.67 -28.36 10.11
C GLN A 19 3.88 -28.57 8.61
N MET A 20 5.13 -28.75 8.17
CA MET A 20 5.45 -28.96 6.76
C MET A 20 4.89 -30.28 6.21
N ARG A 21 4.72 -31.32 7.04
CA ARG A 21 4.13 -32.61 6.61
C ARG A 21 2.71 -32.47 6.05
N TYR A 22 1.95 -31.46 6.48
CA TYR A 22 0.57 -31.22 6.03
C TYR A 22 0.44 -30.10 5.00
N VAL A 23 1.57 -29.53 4.57
CA VAL A 23 1.60 -28.46 3.55
C VAL A 23 1.94 -29.11 2.21
N ASP A 24 1.15 -28.83 1.18
CA ASP A 24 1.49 -29.22 -0.19
C ASP A 24 2.90 -28.70 -0.55
N HIS A 25 3.79 -29.58 -0.99
CA HIS A 25 5.17 -29.24 -1.36
C HIS A 25 5.33 -28.84 -2.83
N SER A 26 4.23 -28.55 -3.53
CA SER A 26 4.29 -27.93 -4.85
C SER A 26 5.14 -26.65 -4.82
N PHE A 27 5.86 -26.39 -5.91
CA PHE A 27 6.75 -25.22 -6.01
C PHE A 27 6.01 -23.91 -5.73
N ASP A 28 4.76 -23.80 -6.16
CA ASP A 28 3.94 -22.61 -5.93
C ASP A 28 3.58 -22.45 -4.45
N ASN A 29 3.21 -23.54 -3.76
CA ASN A 29 2.88 -23.47 -2.35
C ASN A 29 4.12 -23.19 -1.47
N ILE A 30 5.29 -23.74 -1.82
CA ILE A 30 6.56 -23.40 -1.15
C ILE A 30 6.88 -21.91 -1.34
N ARG A 31 6.69 -21.36 -2.55
CA ARG A 31 6.89 -19.93 -2.81
C ARG A 31 5.94 -19.06 -1.99
N ARG A 32 4.65 -19.44 -1.90
CA ARG A 32 3.65 -18.76 -1.06
C ARG A 32 4.01 -18.79 0.41
N TYR A 33 4.39 -19.96 0.92
CA TYR A 33 4.82 -20.13 2.31
C TYR A 33 6.04 -19.24 2.65
N ARG A 34 7.06 -19.21 1.79
CA ARG A 34 8.23 -18.33 1.98
C ARG A 34 7.85 -16.85 2.00
N ARG A 35 6.98 -16.42 1.07
CA ARG A 35 6.48 -15.04 1.03
C ARG A 35 5.68 -14.68 2.29
N TYR A 36 4.82 -15.59 2.76
CA TYR A 36 4.05 -15.40 3.98
C TYR A 36 4.94 -15.32 5.22
N ARG A 37 5.96 -16.17 5.33
CA ARG A 37 6.95 -16.09 6.42
C ARG A 37 7.77 -14.81 6.39
N HIS A 38 8.20 -14.37 5.22
CA HIS A 38 8.89 -13.09 5.05
C HIS A 38 8.01 -11.93 5.53
N PHE A 39 6.74 -11.92 5.10
CA PHE A 39 5.76 -10.93 5.53
C PHE A 39 5.56 -10.92 7.06
N GLN A 40 5.38 -12.08 7.70
CA GLN A 40 5.26 -12.18 9.16
C GLN A 40 6.52 -11.68 9.89
N HIS A 41 7.69 -12.00 9.34
CA HIS A 41 8.96 -11.52 9.89
C HIS A 41 9.04 -10.00 9.83
N LEU A 42 8.71 -9.40 8.67
CA LEU A 42 8.64 -7.94 8.52
C LEU A 42 7.70 -7.32 9.56
N GLN A 43 6.54 -7.93 9.84
CA GLN A 43 5.54 -7.35 10.77
C GLN A 43 6.04 -7.32 12.20
N TYR A 44 6.78 -8.36 12.59
CA TYR A 44 7.36 -8.44 13.92
C TYR A 44 8.56 -7.50 14.06
N ASP A 45 9.45 -7.51 13.07
CA ASP A 45 10.70 -6.75 13.06
C ASP A 45 10.48 -5.23 12.99
N GLN A 46 9.36 -4.79 12.41
CA GLN A 46 9.05 -3.37 12.24
C GLN A 46 8.41 -2.70 13.45
N ARG A 47 8.10 -3.43 14.52
CA ARG A 47 7.45 -2.86 15.71
C ARG A 47 8.34 -1.83 16.39
N MET A 48 7.72 -0.82 16.97
CA MET A 48 8.42 0.19 17.73
C MET A 48 9.03 -0.41 19.01
N MET A 49 10.32 -0.17 19.22
CA MET A 49 11.04 -0.58 20.41
C MET A 49 11.11 0.58 21.41
N PRO A 50 10.42 0.50 22.56
CA PRO A 50 10.33 1.62 23.51
C PRO A 50 11.69 1.97 24.12
N GLU A 51 12.56 0.99 24.35
CA GLU A 51 13.90 1.23 24.90
C GLU A 51 14.74 2.07 23.93
N ARG A 52 14.67 1.78 22.62
CA ARG A 52 15.40 2.55 21.60
C ARG A 52 14.93 4.00 21.57
N LEU A 53 13.62 4.22 21.65
CA LEU A 53 13.03 5.55 21.69
C LEU A 53 13.49 6.33 22.93
N LEU A 54 13.55 5.68 24.10
CA LEU A 54 13.98 6.28 25.35
C LEU A 54 15.44 6.75 25.32
N PHE A 55 16.35 5.93 24.78
CA PHE A 55 17.79 6.23 24.77
C PHE A 55 18.21 7.18 23.65
N LEU A 56 17.61 7.08 22.47
CA LEU A 56 18.04 7.84 21.28
C LEU A 56 17.17 9.06 21.00
N GLY A 57 15.94 9.09 21.52
CA GLY A 57 14.92 10.05 21.10
C GLY A 57 14.27 9.67 19.75
N PRO A 58 13.20 10.37 19.36
CA PRO A 58 12.39 10.00 18.18
C PRO A 58 13.18 10.09 16.88
N ASP A 59 13.85 11.21 16.62
CA ASP A 59 14.64 11.44 15.40
C ASP A 59 15.70 10.35 15.19
N LEU A 60 16.61 10.18 16.15
CA LEU A 60 17.70 9.23 15.98
C LEU A 60 17.20 7.77 16.00
N ALA A 61 16.16 7.43 16.76
CA ALA A 61 15.56 6.10 16.72
C ALA A 61 14.94 5.78 15.35
N ALA A 62 14.24 6.74 14.74
CA ALA A 62 13.70 6.64 13.38
C ALA A 62 14.83 6.46 12.35
N ALA A 63 15.91 7.24 12.45
CA ALA A 63 17.06 7.10 11.56
C ALA A 63 17.66 5.69 11.62
N HIS A 64 17.88 5.14 12.82
CA HIS A 64 18.40 3.77 12.99
C HIS A 64 17.44 2.72 12.42
N PHE A 65 16.14 2.92 12.63
CA PHE A 65 15.10 2.05 12.10
C PHE A 65 15.12 1.98 10.56
N LEU A 66 15.27 3.13 9.89
CA LEU A 66 15.29 3.25 8.43
C LEU A 66 16.60 2.75 7.82
N VAL A 67 17.74 3.14 8.38
CA VAL A 67 19.07 2.70 7.91
C VAL A 67 19.21 1.18 8.00
N HIS A 68 18.69 0.55 9.05
CA HIS A 68 18.68 -0.91 9.17
C HIS A 68 17.95 -1.62 8.02
N ARG A 69 17.02 -0.92 7.35
CA ARG A 69 16.18 -1.44 6.25
C ARG A 69 16.64 -1.04 4.86
N GLY A 70 17.85 -0.48 4.76
CA GLY A 70 18.44 -0.13 3.48
C GLY A 70 17.95 1.21 2.91
N ALA A 71 17.25 2.04 3.70
CA ALA A 71 16.92 3.40 3.29
C ALA A 71 18.19 4.24 3.03
N SER A 72 19.26 3.98 3.79
CA SER A 72 20.58 4.53 3.53
C SER A 72 21.67 3.70 4.20
N ASN A 73 22.94 3.91 3.83
CA ASN A 73 24.11 3.22 4.36
C ASN A 73 24.95 4.10 5.31
N TYR A 74 24.27 4.88 6.16
CA TYR A 74 24.94 5.77 7.12
C TYR A 74 25.33 5.04 8.41
N LYS A 75 26.49 5.41 8.97
CA LYS A 75 26.86 5.01 10.33
C LYS A 75 26.32 6.03 11.32
N LEU A 76 25.22 5.69 11.96
CA LEU A 76 24.52 6.58 12.89
C LEU A 76 25.14 6.52 14.30
N PRO A 77 25.09 7.64 15.05
CA PRO A 77 25.58 7.69 16.41
C PRO A 77 24.74 6.80 17.34
N GLY A 78 25.40 6.16 18.32
CA GLY A 78 24.73 5.29 19.30
C GLY A 78 24.17 6.01 20.53
N ARG A 79 24.22 7.35 20.56
CA ARG A 79 23.73 8.18 21.66
C ARG A 79 22.97 9.38 21.10
N LYS A 80 21.93 9.81 21.83
CA LYS A 80 21.15 11.00 21.49
C LYS A 80 22.05 12.23 21.38
N ILE A 81 21.90 12.96 20.28
CA ILE A 81 22.58 14.23 20.03
C ILE A 81 21.54 15.36 20.16
N PRO A 82 21.69 16.29 21.11
CA PRO A 82 20.81 17.45 21.21
C PRO A 82 20.84 18.29 19.91
N GLY A 83 19.68 18.72 19.43
CA GLY A 83 19.55 19.53 18.21
C GLY A 83 19.67 18.76 16.89
N LEU A 84 19.84 17.43 16.94
CA LEU A 84 19.76 16.59 15.75
C LEU A 84 18.29 16.26 15.47
N HIS A 85 17.78 16.74 14.34
CA HIS A 85 16.41 16.52 13.89
C HIS A 85 16.39 15.96 12.48
N ILE A 86 15.43 15.07 12.21
CA ILE A 86 15.19 14.59 10.84
C ILE A 86 14.31 15.60 10.12
N GLU A 87 14.79 16.06 8.97
CA GLU A 87 14.04 16.95 8.07
C GLU A 87 13.52 16.23 6.83
N ALA A 88 14.26 15.25 6.31
CA ALA A 88 13.89 14.50 5.13
C ALA A 88 14.15 12.99 5.32
N ILE A 89 13.19 12.19 4.87
CA ILE A 89 13.29 10.74 4.81
C ILE A 89 13.15 10.31 3.36
N ASP A 90 14.17 9.62 2.86
CA ASP A 90 14.05 8.79 1.67
C ASP A 90 14.04 7.33 2.10
N ALA A 91 12.89 6.68 1.90
CA ALA A 91 12.72 5.25 2.14
C ALA A 91 12.22 4.54 0.87
N SER A 92 12.55 5.07 -0.30
CA SER A 92 12.17 4.46 -1.58
C SER A 92 12.71 3.04 -1.73
N GLY A 93 11.88 2.16 -2.30
CA GLY A 93 12.20 0.74 -2.52
C GLY A 93 12.33 -0.10 -1.25
N THR A 94 12.03 0.46 -0.07
CA THR A 94 12.06 -0.29 1.19
C THR A 94 10.77 -1.08 1.41
N GLU A 95 10.86 -2.18 2.16
CA GLU A 95 9.68 -3.00 2.52
C GLU A 95 8.98 -2.45 3.78
N LEU A 96 8.85 -1.12 3.91
CA LEU A 96 8.15 -0.50 5.04
C LEU A 96 6.67 -0.87 5.05
N MET A 97 6.21 -1.28 6.22
CA MET A 97 4.84 -1.71 6.48
C MET A 97 4.17 -0.80 7.50
N PHE A 98 2.85 -0.92 7.60
CA PHE A 98 2.02 -0.13 8.49
C PHE A 98 2.54 -0.07 9.93
N GLU A 99 2.95 -1.21 10.51
CA GLU A 99 3.49 -1.31 11.86
C GLU A 99 4.78 -0.47 12.04
N GLY A 100 5.59 -0.37 10.98
CA GLY A 100 6.86 0.37 10.97
C GLY A 100 6.69 1.87 11.16
N PHE A 101 5.57 2.44 10.72
CA PHE A 101 5.32 3.88 10.78
C PHE A 101 5.23 4.42 12.21
N GLU A 102 4.98 3.58 13.23
CA GLU A 102 5.04 4.00 14.64
C GLU A 102 6.43 4.50 15.04
N ASN A 103 7.48 4.03 14.37
CA ASN A 103 8.85 4.53 14.58
C ASN A 103 9.07 5.94 14.04
N LEU A 104 8.16 6.45 13.21
CA LEU A 104 8.21 7.79 12.62
C LEU A 104 7.31 8.78 13.38
N GLN A 105 6.79 8.40 14.55
CA GLN A 105 6.04 9.31 15.41
C GLN A 105 6.92 10.41 16.00
N ASN A 106 6.32 11.60 16.20
CA ASN A 106 6.94 12.76 16.85
C ASN A 106 8.17 13.34 16.13
N LEU A 107 8.26 13.16 14.81
CA LEU A 107 9.26 13.81 13.97
C LEU A 107 8.82 15.24 13.62
N LYS A 108 8.99 16.16 14.58
CA LYS A 108 8.41 17.53 14.51
C LYS A 108 8.95 18.41 13.39
N TYR A 109 10.13 18.08 12.85
CA TYR A 109 10.81 18.88 11.84
C TYR A 109 10.83 18.18 10.47
N LEU A 110 10.10 17.06 10.33
CA LEU A 110 10.05 16.32 9.08
C LEU A 110 9.22 17.09 8.05
N ARG A 111 9.88 17.47 6.95
CA ARG A 111 9.30 18.22 5.84
C ARG A 111 9.16 17.36 4.58
N MET A 112 10.03 16.38 4.37
CA MET A 112 10.00 15.54 3.18
C MET A 112 9.93 14.05 3.53
N LEU A 113 8.99 13.33 2.93
CA LEU A 113 8.87 11.88 3.04
C LEU A 113 8.73 11.26 1.65
N ARG A 114 9.74 10.49 1.25
CA ARG A 114 9.74 9.73 0.00
C ARG A 114 9.51 8.25 0.29
N LEU A 115 8.43 7.70 -0.26
CA LEU A 115 8.03 6.29 -0.14
C LEU A 115 7.89 5.64 -1.52
N ALA A 116 8.60 6.13 -2.53
CA ALA A 116 8.42 5.60 -3.88
C ALA A 116 8.81 4.11 -4.00
N ASP A 117 8.07 3.34 -4.79
CA ASP A 117 8.28 1.91 -5.02
C ASP A 117 8.24 1.04 -3.73
N CYS A 118 7.51 1.49 -2.70
CA CYS A 118 7.33 0.72 -1.46
C CYS A 118 6.17 -0.28 -1.59
N PRO A 119 6.42 -1.60 -1.61
CA PRO A 119 5.43 -2.61 -2.00
C PRO A 119 4.34 -2.90 -0.95
N TYR A 120 4.48 -2.37 0.27
CA TYR A 120 3.57 -2.61 1.39
C TYR A 120 2.87 -1.35 1.91
N VAL A 121 3.13 -0.19 1.32
CA VAL A 121 2.43 1.06 1.64
C VAL A 121 1.03 0.99 1.05
N ASP A 122 0.01 1.07 1.92
CA ASP A 122 -1.41 0.88 1.58
C ASP A 122 -2.29 2.03 2.08
N ASP A 123 -3.60 1.92 1.88
CA ASP A 123 -4.56 2.94 2.30
C ASP A 123 -4.50 3.29 3.79
N TRP A 124 -4.23 2.30 4.66
CA TRP A 124 -4.16 2.51 6.10
C TRP A 124 -2.90 3.29 6.48
N THR A 125 -1.79 3.05 5.79
CA THR A 125 -0.55 3.84 6.00
C THR A 125 -0.77 5.32 5.73
N LEU A 126 -1.57 5.68 4.71
CA LEU A 126 -1.86 7.08 4.41
C LEU A 126 -2.67 7.79 5.48
N GLY A 127 -3.70 7.13 6.02
CA GLY A 127 -4.45 7.68 7.16
C GLY A 127 -3.56 7.93 8.38
N ARG A 128 -2.56 7.07 8.59
CA ARG A 128 -1.57 7.23 9.66
C ARG A 128 -0.59 8.38 9.39
N ILE A 129 -0.11 8.54 8.15
CA ILE A 129 0.76 9.67 7.76
C ILE A 129 0.03 11.00 7.99
N GLY A 130 -1.21 11.12 7.51
CA GLY A 130 -2.01 12.35 7.66
C GLY A 130 -2.21 12.77 9.13
N GLY A 131 -2.34 11.81 10.04
CA GLY A 131 -2.55 12.10 11.47
C GLY A 131 -1.27 12.25 12.32
N MET A 132 -0.08 12.02 11.78
CA MET A 132 1.17 11.97 12.57
C MET A 132 2.23 13.00 12.18
N MET A 133 2.12 13.63 11.01
CA MET A 133 3.19 14.45 10.43
C MET A 133 2.70 15.87 10.14
N ASP A 134 2.54 16.69 11.18
CA ASP A 134 1.96 18.04 11.09
C ASP A 134 2.82 19.06 10.28
N GLY A 135 4.08 18.74 9.97
CA GLY A 135 5.00 19.66 9.25
C GLY A 135 5.43 19.19 7.86
N LEU A 136 4.75 18.19 7.30
CA LEU A 136 5.16 17.56 6.05
C LEU A 136 4.81 18.45 4.85
N GLU A 137 5.82 18.84 4.09
CA GLU A 137 5.71 19.69 2.89
C GLU A 137 5.74 18.89 1.59
N MET A 138 6.44 17.75 1.56
CA MET A 138 6.60 16.94 0.36
C MET A 138 6.36 15.46 0.69
N LEU A 139 5.48 14.82 -0.08
CA LEU A 139 5.15 13.41 0.04
C LEU A 139 5.21 12.72 -1.34
N ASP A 140 6.16 11.82 -1.53
CA ASP A 140 6.27 11.03 -2.77
C ASP A 140 5.75 9.60 -2.52
N LEU A 141 4.70 9.23 -3.27
CA LEU A 141 4.04 7.92 -3.21
C LEU A 141 4.10 7.21 -4.57
N SER A 142 5.03 7.61 -5.44
CA SER A 142 5.17 7.05 -6.79
C SER A 142 5.45 5.55 -6.75
N GLY A 143 4.84 4.76 -7.64
CA GLY A 143 5.05 3.29 -7.68
C GLY A 143 4.42 2.49 -6.53
N CYS A 144 3.70 3.13 -5.59
CA CYS A 144 2.99 2.44 -4.51
C CYS A 144 1.66 1.84 -5.00
N HIS A 145 1.71 0.60 -5.47
CA HIS A 145 0.59 -0.07 -6.13
C HIS A 145 -0.59 -0.51 -5.23
N ARG A 146 -0.47 -0.39 -3.90
CA ARG A 146 -1.56 -0.76 -2.95
C ARG A 146 -2.37 0.44 -2.47
N ILE A 147 -2.04 1.64 -2.93
CA ILE A 147 -2.76 2.86 -2.60
C ILE A 147 -3.94 3.03 -3.57
N SER A 148 -5.15 2.98 -3.03
CA SER A 148 -6.39 3.22 -3.73
C SER A 148 -6.87 4.67 -3.57
N ALA A 149 -7.98 5.01 -4.25
CA ALA A 149 -8.66 6.29 -4.05
C ALA A 149 -9.12 6.49 -2.60
N LYS A 150 -9.45 5.41 -1.88
CA LYS A 150 -9.86 5.47 -0.47
C LYS A 150 -8.70 5.87 0.44
N GLY A 151 -7.50 5.34 0.20
CA GLY A 151 -6.31 5.71 0.95
C GLY A 151 -5.99 7.20 0.82
N ARG A 152 -6.13 7.75 -0.38
CA ARG A 152 -5.98 9.19 -0.61
C ARG A 152 -7.04 10.00 0.16
N GLN A 153 -8.29 9.52 0.24
CA GLN A 153 -9.30 10.17 1.07
C GLN A 153 -8.93 10.13 2.56
N PHE A 154 -8.36 9.02 3.06
CA PHE A 154 -7.88 8.96 4.45
C PHE A 154 -6.73 9.94 4.72
N LEU A 155 -5.87 10.18 3.72
CA LEU A 155 -4.88 11.24 3.82
C LEU A 155 -5.57 12.60 4.00
N ILE A 156 -6.58 12.92 3.18
CA ILE A 156 -7.36 14.17 3.29
C ILE A 156 -7.98 14.31 4.69
N ASP A 157 -8.68 13.29 5.17
CA ASP A 157 -9.42 13.34 6.42
C ASP A 157 -8.49 13.49 7.64
N GLY A 158 -7.28 12.91 7.56
CA GLY A 158 -6.24 12.99 8.58
C GLY A 158 -5.41 14.27 8.51
N ALA A 159 -5.16 14.79 7.31
CA ALA A 159 -4.22 15.89 7.04
C ALA A 159 -4.77 17.29 7.37
N LYS A 160 -5.60 17.43 8.41
CA LYS A 160 -6.21 18.72 8.80
C LYS A 160 -5.19 19.79 9.22
N ASN A 161 -3.97 19.38 9.55
CA ASN A 161 -2.88 20.25 9.99
C ASN A 161 -1.63 20.14 9.11
N VAL A 162 -1.67 19.38 8.01
CA VAL A 162 -0.47 19.09 7.22
C VAL A 162 -0.38 20.08 6.05
N GLU A 163 0.67 20.87 6.00
CA GLU A 163 0.97 21.78 4.90
C GLU A 163 1.67 21.02 3.75
N VAL A 164 1.03 19.99 3.17
CA VAL A 164 1.61 19.28 2.03
C VAL A 164 1.58 20.20 0.81
N THR A 165 2.74 20.58 0.31
CA THR A 165 2.90 21.43 -0.87
C THR A 165 2.98 20.62 -2.16
N GLU A 166 3.59 19.43 -2.13
CA GLU A 166 3.75 18.60 -3.33
C GLU A 166 3.53 17.11 -3.02
N ILE A 167 2.56 16.50 -3.72
CA ILE A 167 2.42 15.05 -3.78
C ILE A 167 2.86 14.58 -5.17
N LEU A 168 3.90 13.75 -5.21
CA LEU A 168 4.31 13.06 -6.43
C LEU A 168 3.58 11.72 -6.49
N THR A 169 2.57 11.61 -7.36
CA THR A 169 1.96 10.33 -7.72
C THR A 169 2.31 10.01 -9.17
N PHE A 170 3.39 9.27 -9.40
CA PHE A 170 3.65 8.68 -10.71
C PHE A 170 3.62 7.16 -10.66
N GLY A 171 2.92 6.56 -11.63
CA GLY A 171 2.99 5.14 -11.92
C GLY A 171 1.68 4.52 -12.40
N ARG A 172 1.26 4.82 -13.65
CA ARG A 172 0.73 3.73 -14.49
C ARG A 172 1.87 2.74 -14.61
N ASP A 173 1.85 1.73 -13.75
CA ASP A 173 2.90 0.75 -13.74
C ASP A 173 2.95 0.07 -15.12
N ARG A 174 4.05 0.30 -15.84
CA ARG A 174 4.51 -0.56 -16.92
C ARG A 174 5.04 -1.87 -16.33
N CYS A 175 4.27 -2.50 -15.47
CA CYS A 175 4.51 -3.85 -14.99
C CYS A 175 4.24 -4.82 -16.15
N LYS A 176 5.25 -4.98 -17.02
CA LYS A 176 5.36 -6.12 -17.93
C LYS A 176 5.33 -7.40 -17.08
N GLY A 177 4.17 -8.05 -17.00
CA GLY A 177 4.03 -9.42 -16.49
C GLY A 177 3.09 -9.64 -15.31
N SER A 178 2.50 -8.59 -14.72
CA SER A 178 1.36 -8.74 -13.79
C SER A 178 0.50 -7.49 -13.94
N PHE A 179 -0.56 -7.61 -14.73
CA PHE A 179 -1.53 -6.57 -15.02
C PHE A 179 -2.36 -6.26 -13.76
N PHE A 180 -1.77 -5.56 -12.78
CA PHE A 180 -2.60 -4.82 -11.81
C PHE A 180 -3.09 -3.56 -12.52
N LEU A 181 -4.00 -3.72 -13.48
CA LEU A 181 -4.89 -2.64 -13.90
C LEU A 181 -5.89 -2.45 -12.77
N ILE A 182 -5.44 -1.83 -11.67
CA ILE A 182 -6.40 -1.15 -10.81
C ILE A 182 -6.89 -0.01 -11.69
N ASN A 183 -8.07 -0.21 -12.26
CA ASN A 183 -8.85 0.83 -12.88
C ASN A 183 -9.17 1.81 -11.74
N ILE A 184 -8.27 2.76 -11.48
CA ILE A 184 -8.43 3.77 -10.44
C ILE A 184 -9.49 4.73 -10.98
N VAL A 185 -10.75 4.33 -10.82
CA VAL A 185 -11.88 5.21 -11.05
C VAL A 185 -11.64 6.45 -10.20
N ASN A 186 -11.56 7.62 -10.86
CA ASN A 186 -11.49 8.95 -10.24
C ASN A 186 -10.16 9.34 -9.57
N LEU A 187 -8.99 9.00 -10.14
CA LEU A 187 -7.68 9.46 -9.62
C LEU A 187 -7.60 11.00 -9.57
N GLY A 188 -7.99 11.66 -10.65
CA GLY A 188 -8.00 13.09 -10.86
C GLY A 188 -9.07 13.80 -10.07
N LYS A 189 -10.23 13.19 -9.84
CA LYS A 189 -11.20 13.71 -8.86
C LYS A 189 -10.59 13.73 -7.45
N ALA A 190 -9.93 12.65 -7.05
CA ALA A 190 -9.29 12.59 -5.73
C ALA A 190 -8.12 13.60 -5.61
N ALA A 191 -7.37 13.81 -6.70
CA ALA A 191 -6.33 14.83 -6.76
C ALA A 191 -6.90 16.26 -6.67
N LEU A 192 -7.98 16.57 -7.40
CA LEU A 192 -8.66 17.86 -7.30
C LEU A 192 -9.23 18.11 -5.89
N LEU A 193 -9.81 17.08 -5.25
CA LEU A 193 -10.28 17.17 -3.86
C LEU A 193 -9.13 17.41 -2.88
N LEU A 194 -7.96 16.81 -3.13
CA LEU A 194 -6.74 17.06 -2.34
C LEU A 194 -6.30 18.53 -2.47
N GLU A 195 -6.22 19.04 -3.69
CA GLU A 195 -5.83 20.44 -3.97
C GLU A 195 -6.84 21.46 -3.39
N ASP A 196 -8.13 21.11 -3.32
CA ASP A 196 -9.18 21.96 -2.72
C ASP A 196 -9.13 21.95 -1.18
N VAL A 197 -8.87 20.78 -0.56
CA VAL A 197 -8.86 20.66 0.91
C VAL A 197 -7.56 21.21 1.53
N ILE A 198 -6.42 21.02 0.86
CA ILE A 198 -5.11 21.45 1.37
C ILE A 198 -4.66 22.66 0.55
N SER A 199 -4.79 23.85 1.12
CA SER A 199 -4.40 25.09 0.45
C SER A 199 -2.91 25.09 0.09
N GLY A 200 -2.59 25.20 -1.20
CA GLY A 200 -1.21 25.21 -1.68
C GLY A 200 -0.65 23.82 -2.02
N LEU A 201 -1.42 22.75 -1.82
CA LEU A 201 -1.08 21.42 -2.32
C LEU A 201 -1.16 21.38 -3.83
N LYS A 202 -0.11 20.86 -4.45
CA LYS A 202 -0.08 20.52 -5.87
C LYS A 202 0.12 19.02 -6.02
N VAL A 203 -0.82 18.36 -6.68
CA VAL A 203 -0.66 16.94 -7.03
C VAL A 203 -0.01 16.88 -8.41
N LEU A 204 1.14 16.21 -8.49
CA LEU A 204 1.91 16.06 -9.71
C LEU A 204 1.82 14.61 -10.21
N GLY A 205 1.70 14.45 -11.53
CA GLY A 205 1.67 13.16 -12.20
C GLY A 205 0.29 12.59 -12.53
N VAL A 206 -0.74 13.40 -12.30
CA VAL A 206 -2.10 13.15 -12.80
C VAL A 206 -2.29 13.84 -14.15
N ASP A 207 -2.70 13.07 -15.16
CA ASP A 207 -3.09 13.60 -16.47
C ASP A 207 -4.59 13.93 -16.46
N TYR A 208 -4.92 15.14 -16.01
CA TYR A 208 -6.30 15.59 -15.86
C TYR A 208 -7.07 15.60 -17.18
N GLU A 209 -6.42 15.87 -18.32
CA GLU A 209 -7.07 15.87 -19.63
C GLU A 209 -7.48 14.46 -20.04
N HIS A 210 -6.57 13.49 -19.88
CA HIS A 210 -6.86 12.11 -20.20
C HIS A 210 -7.98 11.54 -19.31
N GLU A 211 -7.98 11.87 -18.03
CA GLU A 211 -9.02 11.43 -17.10
C GLU A 211 -10.40 12.02 -17.44
N LEU A 212 -10.44 13.29 -17.80
CA LEU A 212 -11.68 13.94 -18.23
C LEU A 212 -12.21 13.30 -19.52
N GLN A 213 -11.34 12.97 -20.47
CA GLN A 213 -11.72 12.24 -21.68
C GLN A 213 -12.27 10.85 -21.39
N THR A 214 -11.67 10.09 -20.47
CA THR A 214 -12.20 8.78 -20.06
C THR A 214 -13.57 8.90 -19.39
N LEU A 215 -13.75 9.91 -18.54
CA LEU A 215 -15.03 10.19 -17.88
C LEU A 215 -16.13 10.54 -18.90
N GLU A 216 -15.83 11.42 -19.87
CA GLU A 216 -16.75 11.74 -20.95
C GLU A 216 -17.12 10.52 -21.81
N ALA A 217 -16.17 9.63 -22.08
CA ALA A 217 -16.42 8.40 -22.82
C ALA A 217 -17.34 7.46 -22.04
N ASP A 218 -17.13 7.31 -20.73
CA ASP A 218 -17.99 6.51 -19.86
C ASP A 218 -19.41 7.08 -19.78
N PHE A 219 -19.57 8.41 -19.68
CA PHE A 219 -20.89 9.05 -19.72
C PHE A 219 -21.62 8.77 -21.04
N ARG A 220 -20.94 8.89 -22.19
CA ARG A 220 -21.53 8.57 -23.50
C ARG A 220 -21.90 7.10 -23.65
N LEU A 221 -21.16 6.19 -23.01
CA LEU A 221 -21.49 4.77 -22.99
C LEU A 221 -22.75 4.51 -22.16
N LEU A 222 -22.88 5.13 -20.98
CA LEU A 222 -24.04 4.98 -20.10
C LEU A 222 -25.31 5.66 -20.64
N GLU A 223 -25.18 6.66 -21.53
CA GLU A 223 -26.33 7.24 -22.25
C GLU A 223 -27.01 6.25 -23.20
N ASN A 224 -26.32 5.18 -23.60
CA ASN A 224 -26.90 4.17 -24.48
C ASN A 224 -27.87 3.27 -23.67
N PRO A 225 -29.15 3.17 -24.08
CA PRO A 225 -30.16 2.39 -23.35
C PRO A 225 -29.85 0.88 -23.29
N SER A 226 -29.01 0.36 -24.19
CA SER A 226 -28.57 -1.03 -24.17
C SER A 226 -27.44 -1.29 -23.18
N VAL A 227 -26.89 -0.27 -22.52
CA VAL A 227 -25.79 -0.41 -21.56
C VAL A 227 -26.32 -0.38 -20.13
N VAL A 228 -25.92 -1.38 -19.34
CA VAL A 228 -26.33 -1.56 -17.94
C VAL A 228 -25.09 -1.60 -17.07
N GLU A 229 -25.11 -0.86 -15.96
CA GLU A 229 -24.07 -0.85 -14.94
C GLU A 229 -24.45 -1.77 -13.76
N ASP A 230 -23.52 -2.60 -13.30
CA ASP A 230 -23.72 -3.41 -12.09
C ASP A 230 -23.41 -2.62 -10.80
N ALA A 231 -23.71 -3.20 -9.64
CA ALA A 231 -23.45 -2.56 -8.34
C ALA A 231 -21.95 -2.39 -8.01
N LYS A 232 -21.03 -2.93 -8.83
CA LYS A 232 -19.58 -2.82 -8.70
C LYS A 232 -18.97 -1.83 -9.70
N GLY A 233 -19.78 -1.18 -10.52
CA GLY A 233 -19.32 -0.24 -11.56
C GLY A 233 -18.79 -0.93 -12.82
N ASN A 234 -19.23 -2.16 -13.12
CA ASN A 234 -18.98 -2.82 -14.39
C ASN A 234 -20.11 -2.53 -15.38
N MET A 235 -19.74 -2.19 -16.60
CA MET A 235 -20.65 -1.88 -17.71
C MET A 235 -20.81 -3.08 -18.64
N PHE A 236 -22.05 -3.39 -18.98
CA PHE A 236 -22.44 -4.48 -19.88
C PHE A 236 -23.38 -3.97 -20.97
N ALA A 237 -23.20 -4.42 -22.22
CA ALA A 237 -24.15 -4.21 -23.30
C ALA A 237 -25.12 -5.39 -23.37
N GLU A 238 -26.42 -5.12 -23.36
CA GLU A 238 -27.48 -6.10 -23.59
C GLU A 238 -27.82 -6.17 -25.08
N ASP A 239 -27.80 -7.37 -25.66
CA ASP A 239 -28.32 -7.61 -27.00
C ASP A 239 -29.85 -7.81 -27.00
N ASP A 240 -30.45 -7.85 -28.19
CA ASP A 240 -31.89 -8.06 -28.37
C ASP A 240 -32.40 -9.41 -27.80
N ASN A 241 -31.50 -10.36 -27.51
CA ASN A 241 -31.79 -11.66 -26.93
C ASN A 241 -31.60 -11.69 -25.40
N GLY A 242 -31.29 -10.56 -24.77
CA GLY A 242 -31.03 -10.42 -23.35
C GLY A 242 -29.66 -10.96 -22.89
N ARG A 243 -28.70 -11.12 -23.80
CA ARG A 243 -27.32 -11.52 -23.47
C ARG A 243 -26.50 -10.29 -23.14
N LEU A 244 -25.71 -10.40 -22.08
CA LEU A 244 -24.85 -9.33 -21.59
C LEU A 244 -23.41 -9.52 -22.06
N PHE A 245 -22.85 -8.49 -22.68
CA PHE A 245 -21.46 -8.43 -23.13
C PHE A 245 -20.70 -7.43 -22.27
N TYR A 246 -19.61 -7.86 -21.64
CA TYR A 246 -18.78 -6.99 -20.83
C TYR A 246 -18.08 -5.94 -21.70
N ILE A 247 -18.25 -4.66 -21.36
CA ILE A 247 -17.67 -3.52 -22.09
C ILE A 247 -16.46 -2.96 -21.33
N GLY A 248 -16.58 -2.80 -20.02
CA GLY A 248 -15.55 -2.18 -19.19
C GLY A 248 -15.93 -2.12 -17.72
N GLY A 249 -14.96 -1.88 -16.84
CA GLY A 249 -15.16 -1.84 -15.39
C GLY A 249 -13.98 -2.39 -14.60
N SER A 250 -14.23 -2.80 -13.35
CA SER A 250 -13.25 -3.43 -12.47
C SER A 250 -13.62 -4.90 -12.24
N VAL A 251 -13.21 -5.76 -13.17
CA VAL A 251 -13.33 -7.20 -12.99
C VAL A 251 -12.14 -7.67 -12.16
N ASN A 252 -12.40 -8.36 -11.05
CA ASN A 252 -11.35 -9.10 -10.36
C ASN A 252 -10.80 -10.16 -11.34
N GLU A 253 -9.56 -10.00 -11.80
CA GLU A 253 -8.91 -10.95 -12.72
C GLU A 253 -8.84 -12.38 -12.15
N ARG A 254 -8.99 -12.52 -10.82
CA ARG A 254 -9.18 -13.81 -10.18
C ARG A 254 -10.65 -14.04 -9.90
N PRO A 255 -11.30 -15.04 -10.56
CA PRO A 255 -12.58 -15.50 -10.07
C PRO A 255 -12.42 -15.91 -8.61
N VAL A 256 -13.36 -15.49 -7.75
CA VAL A 256 -13.42 -16.04 -6.40
C VAL A 256 -13.66 -17.53 -6.59
N VAL A 257 -12.71 -18.37 -6.18
CA VAL A 257 -12.85 -19.81 -6.30
C VAL A 257 -13.29 -20.41 -4.98
N CYS A 258 -14.08 -21.49 -5.02
CA CYS A 258 -14.35 -22.30 -3.83
C CYS A 258 -13.12 -23.14 -3.48
N ASP A 259 -13.20 -23.90 -2.38
CA ASP A 259 -12.11 -24.78 -1.91
C ASP A 259 -11.65 -25.82 -2.95
N ASN A 260 -12.43 -26.03 -4.01
CA ASN A 260 -12.12 -26.91 -5.14
C ASN A 260 -11.59 -26.17 -6.39
N ASP A 261 -11.13 -24.93 -6.26
CA ASP A 261 -10.66 -24.07 -7.36
C ASP A 261 -11.72 -23.79 -8.47
N ALA A 262 -13.01 -24.04 -8.19
CA ALA A 262 -14.09 -23.74 -9.12
C ALA A 262 -14.61 -22.30 -8.93
N PRO A 263 -14.90 -21.55 -10.01
CA PRO A 263 -15.35 -20.16 -9.91
C PRO A 263 -16.73 -20.04 -9.24
N ILE A 264 -16.82 -19.20 -8.21
CA ILE A 264 -18.05 -18.82 -7.53
C ILE A 264 -18.70 -17.71 -8.35
N MET A 265 -19.75 -18.07 -9.09
CA MET A 265 -20.58 -17.11 -9.82
C MET A 265 -21.73 -16.63 -8.93
N THR A 266 -21.72 -15.35 -8.54
CA THR A 266 -22.88 -14.67 -7.97
C THR A 266 -23.37 -13.61 -8.96
N SER A 267 -24.64 -13.67 -9.37
CA SER A 267 -25.22 -12.60 -10.18
C SER A 267 -25.31 -11.34 -9.32
N THR A 268 -24.55 -10.31 -9.71
CA THR A 268 -24.45 -9.04 -8.98
C THR A 268 -25.18 -7.89 -9.66
N ILE A 269 -25.84 -8.18 -10.78
CA ILE A 269 -26.61 -7.22 -11.57
C ILE A 269 -27.95 -6.96 -10.86
N ARG A 270 -28.19 -5.71 -10.45
CA ARG A 270 -29.50 -5.25 -10.01
C ARG A 270 -30.27 -4.77 -11.24
N ARG A 271 -31.46 -5.33 -11.48
CA ARG A 271 -32.45 -4.75 -12.41
C ARG A 271 -33.18 -3.60 -11.74
#